data_AF-A0A2W1I483-F1
#
_entry.id   AF-A0A2W1I483-F1
#
_cell.length_a   1.000
_cell.length_b   1.000
_cell.length_c   1.000
_cell.angle_alpha   90.00
_cell.angle_beta   90.00
_cell.angle_gamma   90.00
#
_symmetry.space_group_name_H-M   'P 1'
#
loop_
_entity.id
_entity.type
_entity.pdbx_description
1 polymer ?
#
loop_
_entity_poly.entity_id
_entity_poly.type
_entity_poly.pdbx_seq_one_letter_code
_entity_poly.pdbx_strand_id
1 'polypeptide(L)'
;MSTCKSLLRATTPFQRTQPSLLPLTQTRCESSTRRHRKLLALPEAPSYTPSSPSPSLIFNPPSSAPNVYHTPLKFLPKQDKRRQIITAAQSYANKASLSRQTSNIAAPGTPLSDSSLLPPRPSAALPQPVREPYEKKYHLSEAQVEEIRTLRRQDPDTWTRVRLAEKFGCSQFFVGMIAKNPEKAKRVESMHEEARRKWGARRREAREDRGRRRVLWGRDA
;
A
#
# COMPACT_ATOMS: atom_id res chain seq x y z
N MET A 1 -35.33 15.74 -14.75
CA MET A 1 -36.38 14.85 -15.29
C MET A 1 -35.94 13.41 -15.17
N SER A 2 -36.23 12.76 -14.04
CA SER A 2 -36.18 11.30 -13.91
C SER A 2 -37.16 10.94 -12.79
N THR A 3 -38.39 10.64 -13.19
CA THR A 3 -39.48 10.26 -12.29
C THR A 3 -39.38 8.76 -12.06
N CYS A 4 -38.80 8.36 -10.93
CA CYS A 4 -38.83 6.97 -10.47
C CYS A 4 -40.28 6.56 -10.23
N LYS A 5 -40.85 5.79 -11.16
CA LYS A 5 -42.19 5.21 -11.03
C LYS A 5 -42.16 4.19 -9.90
N SER A 6 -42.91 4.44 -8.82
CA SER A 6 -43.20 3.43 -7.82
C SER A 6 -44.04 2.33 -8.46
N LEU A 7 -43.45 1.15 -8.64
CA LEU A 7 -44.22 -0.04 -9.00
C LEU A 7 -45.11 -0.41 -7.81
N LEU A 8 -46.36 0.02 -7.87
CA LEU A 8 -47.43 -0.49 -7.01
C LEU A 8 -47.56 -1.98 -7.31
N ARG A 9 -47.09 -2.82 -6.38
CA ARG A 9 -47.37 -4.24 -6.40
C ARG A 9 -48.85 -4.41 -6.06
N ALA A 10 -49.69 -4.53 -7.08
CA ALA A 10 -51.08 -4.90 -6.92
C ALA A 10 -51.14 -6.28 -6.26
N THR A 11 -51.39 -6.31 -4.96
CA THR A 11 -51.83 -7.52 -4.26
C THR A 11 -53.30 -7.69 -4.59
N THR A 12 -53.62 -8.72 -5.37
CA THR A 12 -55.00 -9.17 -5.62
C THR A 12 -55.73 -9.36 -4.28
N PRO A 13 -56.88 -8.71 -4.05
CA PRO A 13 -57.75 -9.09 -2.96
C PRO A 13 -58.61 -10.28 -3.41
N PHE A 14 -59.10 -11.07 -2.45
CA PHE A 14 -60.01 -12.21 -2.63
C PHE A 14 -59.39 -13.56 -3.03
N GLN A 15 -58.73 -14.17 -2.04
CA GLN A 15 -59.18 -15.51 -1.64
C GLN A 15 -59.69 -15.38 -0.21
N ARG A 16 -60.96 -15.78 0.03
CA ARG A 16 -61.54 -15.90 1.35
C ARG A 16 -60.72 -16.91 2.14
N THR A 17 -59.78 -16.43 2.94
CA THR A 17 -59.17 -17.23 4.00
C THR A 17 -60.19 -17.35 5.12
N GLN A 18 -60.42 -18.59 5.55
CA GLN A 18 -61.18 -18.91 6.77
C GLN A 18 -60.72 -18.01 7.92
N PRO A 19 -61.60 -17.57 8.84
CA PRO A 19 -61.18 -16.80 10.01
C PRO A 19 -60.29 -17.69 10.88
N SER A 20 -58.97 -17.56 10.75
CA SER A 20 -58.04 -18.25 11.63
C SER A 20 -58.07 -17.55 12.99
N LEU A 21 -58.44 -18.28 14.04
CA LEU A 21 -58.33 -17.81 15.44
C LEU A 21 -56.89 -17.75 15.95
N LEU A 22 -55.92 -18.16 15.12
CA LEU A 22 -54.50 -18.07 15.42
C LEU A 22 -54.04 -16.62 15.22
N PRO A 23 -53.29 -16.04 16.17
CA PRO A 23 -52.80 -14.68 16.04
C PRO A 23 -51.94 -14.56 14.79
N LEU A 24 -52.22 -13.54 13.95
CA LEU A 24 -51.37 -13.18 12.82
C LEU A 24 -49.95 -12.94 13.33
N THR A 25 -49.06 -13.91 13.14
CA THR A 25 -47.65 -13.75 13.46
C THR A 25 -47.08 -12.75 12.47
N GLN A 26 -46.86 -11.50 12.91
CA GLN A 26 -46.16 -10.51 12.11
C GLN A 26 -44.77 -11.05 11.78
N THR A 27 -44.57 -11.51 10.54
CA THR A 27 -43.26 -11.95 10.07
C THR A 27 -42.34 -10.73 10.00
N ARG A 28 -41.20 -10.80 10.68
CA ARG A 28 -40.24 -9.69 10.76
C ARG A 28 -39.52 -9.52 9.41
N CYS A 29 -40.01 -8.62 8.55
CA CYS A 29 -39.31 -8.29 7.29
C CYS A 29 -38.24 -7.20 7.48
N GLU A 30 -37.04 -7.37 6.92
CA GLU A 30 -35.91 -6.42 7.01
C GLU A 30 -36.11 -5.11 6.22
N SER A 31 -37.27 -4.92 5.57
CA SER A 31 -37.53 -3.89 4.57
C SER A 31 -37.60 -2.44 5.07
N SER A 32 -37.46 -2.18 6.36
CA SER A 32 -37.48 -0.80 6.88
C SER A 32 -36.08 -0.25 7.08
N THR A 33 -35.87 1.00 6.64
CA THR A 33 -34.61 1.73 6.79
C THR A 33 -34.09 1.74 8.22
N ARG A 34 -34.98 1.79 9.23
CA ARG A 34 -34.62 1.72 10.65
C ARG A 34 -33.96 0.40 11.02
N ARG A 35 -34.46 -0.74 10.51
CA ARG A 35 -33.90 -2.07 10.78
C ARG A 35 -32.53 -2.21 10.11
N HIS A 36 -32.44 -1.81 8.85
CA HIS A 36 -31.18 -1.83 8.11
C HIS A 36 -30.10 -0.95 8.78
N ARG A 37 -30.45 0.27 9.21
CA ARG A 37 -29.54 1.16 9.95
C ARG A 37 -29.08 0.57 11.29
N LYS A 38 -29.97 -0.13 12.00
CA LYS A 38 -29.62 -0.79 13.28
C LYS A 38 -28.67 -1.98 13.05
N LEU A 39 -28.89 -2.76 12.00
CA LEU A 39 -28.03 -3.90 11.67
C LEU A 39 -26.64 -3.48 11.18
N LEU A 40 -26.53 -2.36 10.45
CA LEU A 40 -25.25 -1.82 9.98
C LEU A 40 -24.58 -0.84 10.96
N ALA A 41 -25.11 -0.68 12.17
CA ALA A 41 -24.52 0.22 13.17
C ALA A 41 -23.20 -0.37 13.68
N LEU A 42 -22.10 0.37 13.49
CA LEU A 42 -20.81 0.05 14.07
C LEU A 42 -20.58 0.87 15.36
N PRO A 43 -19.98 0.28 16.40
CA PRO A 43 -19.61 1.03 17.59
C PRO A 43 -18.56 2.09 17.27
N GLU A 44 -18.55 3.18 18.03
CA GLU A 44 -17.51 4.19 17.96
C GLU A 44 -16.18 3.65 18.50
N ALA A 45 -15.07 4.30 18.12
CA ALA A 45 -13.77 3.93 18.66
C ALA A 45 -13.73 4.20 20.19
N PRO A 46 -13.06 3.34 20.98
CA PRO A 46 -13.03 3.46 22.44
C PRO A 46 -12.40 4.77 22.94
N SER A 47 -11.62 5.45 22.10
CA SER A 47 -11.09 6.78 22.38
C SER A 47 -12.16 7.87 22.55
N TYR A 48 -13.38 7.65 22.04
CA TYR A 48 -14.48 8.60 22.13
C TYR A 48 -15.35 8.43 23.38
N THR A 49 -15.16 7.35 24.15
CA THR A 49 -15.86 7.15 25.42
C THR A 49 -15.11 7.90 26.52
N PRO A 50 -15.68 8.98 27.11
CA PRO A 50 -14.99 9.76 28.13
C PRO A 50 -14.85 8.96 29.43
N SER A 51 -13.65 9.00 30.02
CA SER A 51 -13.39 8.41 31.35
C SER A 51 -13.83 9.33 32.49
N SER A 52 -13.80 10.65 32.27
CA SER A 52 -14.16 11.68 33.24
C SER A 52 -15.21 12.64 32.69
N PRO A 53 -16.09 13.22 33.53
CA PRO A 53 -17.08 14.21 33.10
C PRO A 53 -16.47 15.59 32.75
N SER A 54 -15.25 15.89 33.18
CA SER A 54 -14.57 17.15 32.87
C SER A 54 -13.99 17.17 31.46
N PRO A 55 -14.03 18.31 30.75
CA PRO A 55 -13.45 18.42 29.41
C PRO A 55 -11.93 18.25 29.47
N SER A 56 -11.40 17.34 28.65
CA SER A 56 -9.96 17.08 28.54
C SER A 56 -9.54 16.96 27.07
N LEU A 57 -8.30 17.32 26.77
CA LEU A 57 -7.71 17.15 25.43
C LEU A 57 -7.06 15.77 25.36
N ILE A 58 -7.59 14.91 24.49
CA ILE A 58 -7.10 13.53 24.29
C ILE A 58 -6.32 13.47 22.98
N PHE A 59 -5.11 12.90 23.03
CA PHE A 59 -4.33 12.59 21.83
C PHE A 59 -4.77 11.24 21.26
N ASN A 60 -5.46 11.27 20.12
CA ASN A 60 -6.00 10.08 19.45
C ASN A 60 -5.45 9.94 18.02
N PRO A 61 -4.25 9.36 17.82
CA PRO A 61 -3.69 9.18 16.49
C PRO A 61 -4.53 8.15 15.70
N PRO A 62 -5.10 8.52 14.54
CA PRO A 62 -5.95 7.61 13.78
C PRO A 62 -5.15 6.47 13.13
N SER A 63 -5.76 5.30 12.98
CA SER A 63 -5.19 4.15 12.27
C SER A 63 -5.39 4.26 10.74
N SER A 64 -5.02 5.40 10.16
CA SER A 64 -5.17 5.69 8.74
C SER A 64 -3.87 6.21 8.14
N ALA A 65 -3.76 6.18 6.80
CA ALA A 65 -2.62 6.76 6.11
C ALA A 65 -2.61 8.30 6.30
N PRO A 66 -1.43 8.91 6.55
CA PRO A 66 -1.33 10.35 6.66
C PRO A 66 -1.59 11.03 5.31
N ASN A 67 -2.20 12.21 5.36
CA ASN A 67 -2.30 13.12 4.22
C ASN A 67 -0.94 13.77 3.89
N VAL A 68 -0.77 14.19 2.62
CA VAL A 68 0.41 14.89 2.09
C VAL A 68 0.76 16.16 2.89
N TYR A 69 -0.25 16.85 3.44
CA TYR A 69 -0.04 18.05 4.26
C TYR A 69 0.58 17.78 5.63
N HIS A 70 0.65 16.52 6.09
CA HIS A 70 1.41 16.14 7.28
C HIS A 70 2.89 16.01 6.90
N THR A 71 3.55 17.16 6.72
CA THR A 71 4.92 17.23 6.24
C THR A 71 5.90 16.68 7.30
N PRO A 72 6.69 15.64 6.98
CA PRO A 72 7.67 15.09 7.91
C PRO A 72 8.78 16.11 8.23
N LEU A 73 9.40 15.98 9.40
CA LEU A 73 10.45 16.88 9.90
C LEU A 73 11.57 17.16 8.89
N LYS A 74 11.94 16.17 8.08
CA LYS A 74 13.02 16.27 7.09
C LYS A 74 12.71 17.25 5.95
N PHE A 75 11.42 17.50 5.67
CA PHE A 75 10.99 18.41 4.60
C PHE A 75 10.65 19.82 5.12
N LEU A 76 10.67 20.04 6.44
CA LEU A 76 10.47 21.37 7.00
C LEU A 76 11.74 22.23 6.90
N PRO A 77 11.62 23.53 6.58
CA PRO A 77 12.72 24.48 6.69
C PRO A 77 13.30 24.50 8.11
N LYS A 78 14.61 24.69 8.24
CA LYS A 78 15.30 24.62 9.54
C LYS A 78 14.70 25.58 10.59
N GLN A 79 14.21 26.75 10.15
CA GLN A 79 13.64 27.82 10.97
C GLN A 79 12.15 27.61 11.33
N ASP A 80 11.47 26.61 10.78
CA ASP A 80 10.04 26.38 11.05
C ASP A 80 9.83 25.91 12.51
N LYS A 81 9.03 26.67 13.27
CA LYS A 81 8.68 26.38 14.68
C LYS A 81 8.01 25.01 14.84
N ARG A 82 7.29 24.53 13.81
CA ARG A 82 6.63 23.21 13.83
C ARG A 82 7.61 22.06 14.03
N ARG A 83 8.91 22.25 13.73
CA ARG A 83 9.94 21.23 14.00
C ARG A 83 10.02 20.85 15.48
N GLN A 84 9.92 21.82 16.38
CA GLN A 84 9.97 21.57 17.83
C GLN A 84 8.75 20.76 18.27
N ILE A 85 7.56 21.15 17.82
CA ILE A 85 6.28 20.51 18.14
C ILE A 85 6.25 19.06 17.65
N ILE A 86 6.61 18.82 16.39
CA ILE A 86 6.60 17.47 15.81
C ILE A 86 7.65 16.58 16.50
N THR A 87 8.82 17.12 16.83
CA THR A 87 9.86 16.36 17.56
C THR A 87 9.37 15.96 18.96
N ALA A 88 8.72 16.87 19.68
CA ALA A 88 8.14 16.59 21.00
C ALA A 88 6.99 15.56 20.91
N ALA A 89 6.13 15.65 19.89
CA ALA A 89 5.06 14.68 19.67
C ALA A 89 5.61 13.27 19.34
N GLN A 90 6.64 13.18 18.50
CA GLN A 90 7.30 11.91 18.17
C GLN A 90 7.97 11.29 19.40
N SER A 91 8.65 12.08 20.23
CA SER A 91 9.28 11.57 21.46
C SER A 91 8.23 11.07 22.46
N TYR A 92 7.11 11.78 22.61
CA TYR A 92 5.98 11.34 23.44
C TYR A 92 5.37 10.03 22.93
N ALA A 93 5.09 9.92 21.63
CA ALA A 93 4.51 8.71 21.03
C ALA A 93 5.44 7.50 21.18
N ASN A 94 6.74 7.69 20.95
CA ASN A 94 7.75 6.63 21.15
C ASN A 94 7.86 6.22 22.62
N LYS A 95 7.83 7.19 23.55
CA LYS A 95 7.85 6.88 24.98
C LYS A 95 6.60 6.09 25.40
N ALA A 96 5.42 6.48 24.91
CA ALA A 96 4.16 5.78 25.19
C ALA A 96 4.16 4.34 24.63
N SER A 97 4.58 4.15 23.38
CA SER A 97 4.65 2.82 22.75
C SER A 97 5.70 1.91 23.38
N LEU A 98 6.79 2.47 23.90
CA LEU A 98 7.83 1.74 24.63
C LEU A 98 7.46 1.53 26.10
N SER A 99 6.54 2.32 26.66
CA SER A 99 6.09 2.18 28.05
C SER A 99 5.32 0.88 28.19
N ARG A 100 5.84 0.00 29.03
CA ARG A 100 5.24 -1.30 29.34
C ARG A 100 4.02 -1.03 30.20
N GLN A 101 2.83 -1.13 29.63
CA GLN A 101 1.69 -1.58 30.41
C GLN A 101 1.37 -2.99 29.94
N THR A 102 2.12 -3.97 30.47
CA THR A 102 1.54 -5.32 30.59
C THR A 102 0.41 -5.16 31.58
N SER A 103 -0.78 -5.67 31.28
CA SER A 103 -1.81 -5.77 32.32
C SER A 103 -1.20 -6.50 33.53
N ASN A 104 -1.56 -6.13 34.75
CA ASN A 104 -1.10 -6.85 35.95
C ASN A 104 -1.41 -8.36 35.88
N ILE A 105 -2.41 -8.72 35.06
CA ILE A 105 -2.85 -10.07 34.76
C ILE A 105 -1.83 -10.86 33.93
N ALA A 106 -1.02 -10.21 33.09
CA ALA A 106 0.00 -10.83 32.23
C ALA A 106 1.44 -10.64 32.74
N ALA A 107 1.60 -10.34 34.04
CA ALA A 107 2.91 -10.24 34.66
C ALA A 107 3.63 -11.61 34.67
N PRO A 108 4.97 -11.64 34.57
CA PRO A 108 5.71 -12.91 34.67
C PRO A 108 5.41 -13.58 36.02
N GLY A 109 4.89 -14.82 35.97
CA GLY A 109 4.46 -15.57 37.16
C GLY A 109 2.94 -15.72 37.34
N THR A 110 2.11 -15.17 36.44
CA THR A 110 0.65 -15.41 36.42
C THR A 110 0.29 -16.51 35.40
N PRO A 111 -0.85 -17.22 35.57
CA PRO A 111 -1.26 -18.31 34.66
C PRO A 111 -1.56 -17.86 33.20
N LEU A 112 -1.57 -16.55 32.94
CA LEU A 112 -1.76 -15.96 31.60
C LEU A 112 -0.46 -15.41 31.00
N SER A 113 0.71 -15.80 31.55
CA SER A 113 2.03 -15.41 31.03
C SER A 113 2.45 -16.18 29.76
N ASP A 114 1.49 -16.75 29.03
CA ASP A 114 1.76 -17.51 27.81
C ASP A 114 2.28 -16.57 26.70
N SER A 115 3.06 -17.09 25.75
CA SER A 115 3.67 -16.25 24.71
C SER A 115 2.58 -15.67 23.81
N SER A 116 2.25 -14.40 23.98
CA SER A 116 1.20 -13.73 23.20
C SER A 116 1.47 -13.83 21.69
N LEU A 117 0.48 -14.26 20.91
CA LEU A 117 0.46 -14.14 19.43
C LEU A 117 0.32 -12.68 18.96
N LEU A 118 0.39 -11.72 19.88
CA LEU A 118 0.37 -10.30 19.58
C LEU A 118 1.62 -9.92 18.78
N PRO A 119 1.52 -8.91 17.90
CA PRO A 119 2.65 -8.46 17.12
C PRO A 119 3.82 -8.12 18.05
N PRO A 120 5.05 -8.48 17.66
CA PRO A 120 6.22 -8.24 18.48
C PRO A 120 6.30 -6.75 18.83
N ARG A 121 6.75 -6.48 20.06
CA ARG A 121 7.04 -5.12 20.55
C ARG A 121 7.73 -4.32 19.44
N PRO A 122 7.30 -3.08 19.14
CA PRO A 122 7.97 -2.27 18.13
C PRO A 122 9.43 -2.11 18.53
N SER A 123 10.31 -2.84 17.85
CA SER A 123 11.75 -2.71 18.00
C SER A 123 12.17 -1.38 17.37
N ALA A 124 13.21 -0.75 17.90
CA ALA A 124 13.84 0.39 17.24
C ALA A 124 14.47 0.00 15.87
N ALA A 125 14.57 -1.31 15.59
CA ALA A 125 14.99 -1.82 14.30
C ALA A 125 13.96 -1.48 13.22
N LEU A 126 14.46 -0.93 12.12
CA LEU A 126 13.67 -0.72 10.91
C LEU A 126 13.17 -2.07 10.36
N PRO A 127 12.00 -2.10 9.68
CA PRO A 127 11.58 -3.31 8.98
C PRO A 127 12.61 -3.72 7.93
N GLN A 128 12.61 -5.01 7.58
CA GLN A 128 13.51 -5.51 6.55
C GLN A 128 13.34 -4.73 5.24
N PRO A 129 14.44 -4.28 4.60
CA PRO A 129 14.35 -3.50 3.39
C PRO A 129 13.85 -4.38 2.24
N VAL A 130 12.89 -3.86 1.46
CA VAL A 130 12.38 -4.56 0.25
C VAL A 130 13.49 -4.82 -0.77
N ARG A 131 14.49 -3.95 -0.82
CA ARG A 131 15.69 -4.08 -1.64
C ARG A 131 16.92 -3.93 -0.76
N GLU A 132 17.84 -4.88 -0.85
CA GLU A 132 19.10 -4.82 -0.13
C GLU A 132 19.88 -3.54 -0.48
N PRO A 133 20.39 -2.81 0.54
CA PRO A 133 21.28 -1.69 0.32
C PRO A 133 22.53 -2.15 -0.43
N TYR A 134 22.85 -1.46 -1.53
CA TYR A 134 24.08 -1.73 -2.29
C TYR A 134 24.94 -0.46 -2.33
N GLU A 135 26.25 -0.63 -2.20
CA GLU A 135 27.21 0.46 -2.30
C GLU A 135 27.55 0.77 -3.77
N LYS A 136 27.64 2.06 -4.08
CA LYS A 136 28.00 2.52 -5.43
C LYS A 136 29.53 2.49 -5.56
N LYS A 137 30.03 1.68 -6.50
CA LYS A 137 31.47 1.56 -6.79
C LYS A 137 31.86 2.45 -7.98
N TYR A 138 32.92 3.24 -7.82
CA TYR A 138 33.45 4.18 -8.83
C TYR A 138 34.92 3.89 -9.12
N HIS A 139 35.24 2.63 -9.43
CA HIS A 139 36.61 2.14 -9.61
C HIS A 139 37.11 2.15 -11.06
N LEU A 140 36.28 2.57 -12.02
CA LEU A 140 36.64 2.55 -13.43
C LEU A 140 37.38 3.81 -13.86
N SER A 141 38.49 3.62 -14.58
CA SER A 141 39.25 4.70 -15.22
C SER A 141 38.69 5.04 -16.60
N GLU A 142 39.08 6.22 -17.12
CA GLU A 142 38.66 6.66 -18.45
C GLU A 142 39.14 5.72 -19.56
N ALA A 143 40.35 5.18 -19.46
CA ALA A 143 40.88 4.19 -20.40
C ALA A 143 40.03 2.91 -20.45
N GLN A 144 39.57 2.42 -19.30
CA GLN A 144 38.66 1.26 -19.25
C GLN A 144 37.30 1.57 -19.87
N VAL A 145 36.82 2.81 -19.73
CA VAL A 145 35.58 3.26 -20.35
C VAL A 145 35.69 3.28 -21.88
N GLU A 146 36.84 3.70 -22.41
CA GLU A 146 37.11 3.64 -23.85
C GLU A 146 37.22 2.20 -24.35
N GLU A 147 37.84 1.30 -23.58
CA GLU A 147 37.88 -0.13 -23.89
C GLU A 147 36.46 -0.71 -23.96
N ILE A 148 35.58 -0.36 -23.01
CA ILE A 148 34.17 -0.78 -23.03
C ILE A 148 33.47 -0.29 -24.31
N ARG A 149 33.71 0.95 -24.72
CA ARG A 149 33.12 1.53 -25.94
C ARG A 149 33.62 0.84 -27.19
N THR A 150 34.92 0.57 -27.28
CA THR A 150 35.55 -0.07 -28.44
C THR A 150 35.08 -1.51 -28.58
N LEU A 151 35.16 -2.33 -27.53
CA LEU A 151 34.70 -3.73 -27.54
C LEU A 151 33.24 -3.86 -27.96
N ARG A 152 32.38 -2.95 -27.48
CA ARG A 152 30.94 -2.97 -27.79
C ARG A 152 30.61 -2.44 -29.18
N ARG A 153 31.47 -1.60 -29.76
CA ARG A 153 31.35 -1.14 -31.15
C ARG A 153 31.79 -2.23 -32.12
N GLN A 154 32.84 -2.97 -31.77
CA GLN A 154 33.36 -4.08 -32.57
C GLN A 154 32.32 -5.20 -32.66
N ASP A 155 32.01 -5.86 -31.54
CA ASP A 155 31.12 -7.03 -31.53
C ASP A 155 30.05 -6.91 -30.44
N PRO A 156 28.88 -6.30 -30.72
CA PRO A 156 27.83 -6.11 -29.73
C PRO A 156 27.12 -7.41 -29.30
N ASP A 157 27.30 -8.49 -30.06
CA ASP A 157 26.75 -9.82 -29.78
C ASP A 157 27.61 -10.62 -28.83
N THR A 158 28.93 -10.60 -29.00
CA THR A 158 29.88 -11.20 -28.07
C THR A 158 30.06 -10.36 -26.81
N TRP A 159 30.23 -9.03 -26.95
CA TRP A 159 30.42 -8.09 -25.84
C TRP A 159 29.09 -7.48 -25.39
N THR A 160 28.26 -8.33 -24.81
CA THR A 160 26.99 -7.92 -24.21
C THR A 160 27.20 -7.07 -22.95
N ARG A 161 26.15 -6.37 -22.52
CA ARG A 161 26.18 -5.55 -21.28
C ARG A 161 26.53 -6.40 -20.06
N VAL A 162 26.11 -7.67 -20.05
CA VAL A 162 26.37 -8.62 -18.97
C VAL A 162 27.85 -8.96 -18.93
N ARG A 163 28.43 -9.40 -20.06
CA ARG A 163 29.86 -9.76 -20.14
C ARG A 163 30.80 -8.60 -19.85
N LEU A 164 30.49 -7.40 -20.33
CA LEU A 164 31.29 -6.21 -20.03
C LEU A 164 31.19 -5.81 -18.55
N ALA A 165 29.99 -5.93 -17.96
CA ALA A 165 29.80 -5.70 -16.53
C ALA A 165 30.62 -6.67 -15.67
N GLU A 166 30.67 -7.95 -16.06
CA GLU A 166 31.49 -8.97 -15.39
C GLU A 166 32.99 -8.71 -15.57
N LYS A 167 33.45 -8.42 -16.81
CA LYS A 167 34.86 -8.16 -17.12
C LYS A 167 35.43 -6.98 -16.32
N PHE A 168 34.66 -5.89 -16.23
CA PHE A 168 35.10 -4.65 -15.56
C PHE A 168 34.55 -4.52 -14.12
N GLY A 169 33.83 -5.53 -13.61
CA GLY A 169 33.25 -5.52 -12.27
C GLY A 169 32.30 -4.34 -12.01
N CYS A 170 31.53 -3.91 -13.01
CA CYS A 170 30.67 -2.72 -12.95
C CYS A 170 29.19 -3.03 -13.20
N SER A 171 28.31 -2.04 -13.06
CA SER A 171 26.86 -2.26 -13.26
C SER A 171 26.52 -2.41 -14.75
N GLN A 172 25.66 -3.39 -15.10
CA GLN A 172 25.10 -3.53 -16.45
C GLN A 172 24.37 -2.27 -16.93
N PHE A 173 23.81 -1.49 -15.98
CA PHE A 173 23.19 -0.20 -16.28
C PHE A 173 24.24 0.81 -16.73
N PHE A 174 25.37 0.90 -16.02
CA PHE A 174 26.48 1.79 -16.35
C PHE A 174 27.05 1.51 -17.75
N VAL A 175 27.25 0.24 -18.11
CA VAL A 175 27.67 -0.14 -19.48
C VAL A 175 26.66 0.34 -20.53
N GLY A 176 25.36 0.17 -20.26
CA GLY A 176 24.29 0.62 -21.16
C GLY A 176 24.21 2.14 -21.32
N MET A 177 24.67 2.89 -20.32
CA MET A 177 24.73 4.35 -20.36
C MET A 177 25.86 4.83 -21.27
N ILE A 178 27.04 4.23 -21.20
CA ILE A 178 28.25 4.76 -21.86
C ILE A 178 28.44 4.20 -23.27
N ALA A 179 28.03 2.96 -23.52
CA ALA A 179 28.22 2.30 -24.79
C ALA A 179 26.86 1.81 -25.34
N LYS A 180 26.10 2.75 -25.92
CA LYS A 180 24.81 2.45 -26.55
C LYS A 180 25.03 1.82 -27.93
N ASN A 181 24.22 0.83 -28.28
CA ASN A 181 24.20 0.26 -29.63
C ASN A 181 22.77 0.33 -30.18
N PRO A 182 22.47 1.28 -31.10
CA PRO A 182 21.13 1.48 -31.62
C PRO A 182 20.69 0.38 -32.58
N GLU A 183 21.61 -0.22 -33.34
CA GLU A 183 21.28 -1.28 -34.31
C GLU A 183 20.77 -2.53 -33.60
N LYS A 184 21.50 -2.98 -32.57
CA LYS A 184 21.07 -4.09 -31.74
C LYS A 184 19.77 -3.77 -30.99
N ALA A 185 19.58 -2.52 -30.55
CA ALA A 185 18.33 -2.11 -29.92
C ALA A 185 17.13 -2.25 -30.88
N LYS A 186 17.27 -1.84 -32.14
CA LYS A 186 16.22 -2.01 -33.17
C LYS A 186 15.90 -3.49 -33.42
N ARG A 187 16.92 -4.35 -33.54
CA ARG A 187 16.72 -5.81 -33.70
C ARG A 187 15.99 -6.43 -32.51
N VAL A 188 16.34 -6.03 -31.29
CA VAL A 188 15.66 -6.53 -30.08
C VAL A 188 14.22 -6.02 -30.01
N GLU A 189 13.95 -4.77 -30.41
CA GLU A 189 12.59 -4.24 -30.47
C GLU A 189 11.73 -5.01 -31.48
N SER A 190 12.24 -5.29 -32.68
CA SER A 190 11.51 -6.09 -33.68
C SER A 190 11.21 -7.50 -33.17
N MET A 191 12.17 -8.16 -32.51
CA MET A 191 11.93 -9.45 -31.86
C MET A 191 10.87 -9.37 -30.76
N HIS A 192 10.87 -8.30 -29.95
CA HIS A 192 9.84 -8.07 -28.93
C HIS A 192 8.47 -7.80 -29.56
N GLU A 193 8.40 -7.09 -30.68
CA GLU A 193 7.17 -6.90 -31.44
C GLU A 193 6.62 -8.22 -31.99
N GLU A 194 7.46 -9.05 -32.60
CA GLU A 194 7.06 -10.38 -33.07
C GLU A 194 6.54 -11.27 -31.92
N ALA A 195 7.24 -11.25 -30.78
CA ALA A 195 6.79 -11.96 -29.58
C ALA A 195 5.45 -11.41 -29.05
N ARG A 196 5.24 -10.09 -29.12
CA ARG A 196 3.97 -9.44 -28.75
C ARG A 196 2.85 -9.78 -29.74
N ARG A 197 3.14 -9.90 -31.04
CA ARG A 197 2.17 -10.32 -32.07
C ARG A 197 1.62 -11.71 -31.80
N LYS A 198 2.46 -12.61 -31.26
CA LYS A 198 2.06 -13.97 -30.85
C LYS A 198 1.18 -14.02 -29.59
N TRP A 199 0.95 -12.91 -28.90
CA TRP A 199 0.07 -12.90 -27.72
C TRP A 199 -1.40 -12.98 -28.12
N GLY A 200 -2.12 -13.97 -27.56
CA GLY A 200 -3.57 -14.04 -27.62
C GLY A 200 -4.26 -12.92 -26.83
N ALA A 201 -5.56 -12.75 -27.06
CA ALA A 201 -6.37 -11.63 -26.54
C ALA A 201 -6.23 -11.42 -25.02
N ARG A 202 -6.45 -12.48 -24.22
CA ARG A 202 -6.37 -12.41 -22.74
C ARG A 202 -5.01 -11.93 -22.22
N ARG A 203 -3.91 -12.37 -22.84
CA ARG A 203 -2.56 -11.96 -22.42
C ARG A 203 -2.30 -10.50 -22.79
N ARG A 204 -2.78 -10.05 -23.95
CA ARG A 204 -2.65 -8.67 -24.41
C ARG A 204 -3.38 -7.72 -23.47
N GLU A 205 -4.65 -7.99 -23.21
CA GLU A 205 -5.48 -7.20 -22.28
C GLU A 205 -4.85 -7.10 -20.88
N ALA A 206 -4.41 -8.22 -20.30
CA ALA A 206 -3.76 -8.23 -18.99
C ALA A 206 -2.45 -7.41 -18.95
N ARG A 207 -1.73 -7.29 -20.08
CA ARG A 207 -0.50 -6.49 -20.18
C ARG A 207 -0.82 -5.00 -20.33
N GLU A 208 -1.87 -4.66 -21.09
CA GLU A 208 -2.38 -3.30 -21.18
C GLU A 208 -2.88 -2.80 -19.81
N ASP A 209 -3.65 -3.60 -19.08
CA ASP A 209 -4.12 -3.27 -17.72
C ASP A 209 -2.98 -3.07 -16.74
N ARG A 210 -1.92 -3.88 -16.84
CA ARG A 210 -0.70 -3.64 -16.05
C ARG A 210 -0.07 -2.30 -16.40
N GLY A 211 -0.05 -1.92 -17.68
CA GLY A 211 0.38 -0.61 -18.14
C GLY A 211 -0.46 0.51 -17.55
N ARG A 212 -1.80 0.41 -17.64
CA ARG A 212 -2.76 1.36 -17.06
C ARG A 212 -2.53 1.54 -15.57
N ARG A 213 -2.40 0.44 -14.81
CA ARG A 213 -2.11 0.48 -13.37
C ARG A 213 -0.80 1.18 -13.05
N ARG A 214 0.27 0.89 -13.80
CA ARG A 214 1.57 1.56 -13.62
C ARG A 214 1.47 3.07 -13.87
N VAL A 215 0.70 3.50 -14.87
CA VAL A 215 0.50 4.93 -15.15
C VAL A 215 -0.31 5.59 -14.04
N LEU A 216 -1.37 4.93 -13.55
CA LEU A 216 -2.20 5.43 -12.45
C LEU A 216 -1.38 5.64 -11.17
N TRP A 217 -0.44 4.74 -10.86
CA TRP A 217 0.44 4.88 -9.69
C TRP A 217 1.24 6.20 -9.66
N GLY A 218 1.51 6.82 -10.80
CA GLY A 218 2.23 8.09 -10.88
C GLY A 218 1.33 9.34 -10.97
N ARG A 219 0.01 9.17 -11.06
CA ARG A 219 -0.96 10.27 -11.19
C ARG A 219 -1.66 10.62 -9.89
N ASP A 220 -2.09 9.61 -9.15
CA ASP A 220 -2.92 9.76 -7.94
C ASP A 220 -2.10 9.62 -6.64
N ALA A 221 -0.78 9.86 -6.72
CA ALA A 221 0.15 9.82 -5.59
C ALA A 221 0.35 11.19 -4.94
#